data_AF-A0A537QDL7-F1
#
_entry.id   AF-A0A537QDL7-F1
#
_cell.length_a   1.000
_cell.length_b   1.000
_cell.length_c   1.000
_cell.angle_alpha   90.00
_cell.angle_beta   90.00
_cell.angle_gamma   90.00
#
_symmetry.space_group_name_H-M   'P 1'
#
loop_
_entity.id
_entity.type
_entity.pdbx_description
1 polymer ?
#
loop_
_entity_poly.entity_id
_entity_poly.type
_entity_poly.pdbx_seq_one_letter_code
_entity_poly.pdbx_strand_id
1 'polypeptide(L)' 'MSPGSFCPRSCAAHGSAAEEEGRRRGCTRIALTTLSVEAPGFYQKQGYDVAATIDCDPPGLTRYYMTKKL' A
#
# COMPACT_ATOMS: atom_id res chain seq x y z
N MET A 1 -7.69 -24.72 19.90
CA MET A 1 -7.00 -23.43 20.16
C MET A 1 -5.86 -23.32 19.15
N SER A 2 -6.05 -22.53 18.09
CA SER A 2 -5.12 -22.47 16.95
C SER A 2 -4.06 -21.37 17.17
N PRO A 3 -2.75 -21.68 17.10
CA PRO A 3 -1.72 -20.65 17.20
C PRO A 3 -1.47 -20.04 15.80
N GLY A 4 -1.70 -18.73 15.66
CA GLY A 4 -1.05 -17.93 14.61
C GLY A 4 -1.94 -17.31 13.51
N SER A 5 -2.95 -16.53 13.86
CA SER A 5 -3.66 -15.63 12.91
C SER A 5 -2.90 -14.32 12.63
N PHE A 6 -1.64 -14.42 12.18
CA PHE A 6 -0.94 -13.31 11.51
C PHE A 6 -0.95 -13.67 10.02
N CYS A 7 -1.62 -12.94 9.14
CA CYS A 7 -1.37 -13.07 7.70
C CYS A 7 -0.10 -12.24 7.40
N PRO A 8 1.08 -12.84 7.19
CA PRO A 8 2.34 -12.10 7.15
C PRO A 8 2.65 -11.50 5.75
N ARG A 9 1.64 -11.34 4.87
CA ARG A 9 1.85 -11.07 3.44
C ARG A 9 1.17 -9.79 2.96
N SER A 10 1.56 -8.64 3.50
CA SER A 10 1.43 -7.39 2.72
C SER A 10 2.52 -7.38 1.65
N CYS A 11 2.16 -7.49 0.37
CA CYS A 11 3.13 -7.28 -0.71
C CYS A 11 3.35 -5.78 -0.91
N ALA A 12 4.61 -5.36 -1.02
CA ALA A 12 4.97 -4.09 -1.64
C ALA A 12 4.83 -4.28 -3.15
N ALA A 13 3.84 -3.63 -3.75
CA ALA A 13 3.39 -3.95 -5.10
C ALA A 13 2.83 -2.70 -5.78
N HIS A 14 3.26 -2.46 -7.02
CA HIS A 14 2.79 -1.35 -7.84
C HIS A 14 2.05 -1.91 -9.06
N GLY A 15 0.81 -1.46 -9.27
CA GLY A 15 0.01 -1.77 -10.46
C GLY A 15 -0.73 -3.12 -10.43
N SER A 16 -1.56 -3.35 -11.45
CA SER A 16 -2.52 -4.47 -11.54
C SER A 16 -1.89 -5.86 -11.50
N ALA A 17 -0.77 -6.08 -12.19
CA ALA A 17 -0.08 -7.38 -12.21
C ALA A 17 0.37 -7.81 -10.81
N ALA A 18 0.76 -6.84 -9.98
CA ALA A 18 1.18 -7.10 -8.61
C ALA A 18 -0.03 -7.38 -7.70
N GLU A 19 -1.21 -6.82 -8.01
CA GLU A 19 -2.48 -7.18 -7.35
C GLU A 19 -2.92 -8.62 -7.66
N GLU A 20 -2.85 -9.01 -8.93
CA GLU A 20 -3.15 -10.37 -9.38
C GLU A 20 -2.22 -11.39 -8.72
N GLU A 21 -0.93 -11.12 -8.71
CA GLU A 21 0.05 -11.98 -8.06
C GLU A 21 -0.18 -12.03 -6.54
N GLY A 22 -0.56 -10.91 -5.92
CA GLY A 22 -0.96 -10.84 -4.52
C GLY A 22 -2.13 -11.78 -4.22
N ARG A 23 -3.21 -11.71 -5.02
CA ARG A 23 -4.36 -12.62 -4.88
C ARG A 23 -3.95 -14.08 -5.07
N ARG A 24 -3.13 -14.39 -6.07
CA ARG A 24 -2.62 -15.75 -6.33
C ARG A 24 -1.82 -16.31 -5.15
N ARG A 25 -1.09 -15.44 -4.44
CA ARG A 25 -0.32 -15.79 -3.22
C ARG A 25 -1.16 -15.82 -1.95
N GLY A 26 -2.46 -15.54 -2.01
CA GLY A 26 -3.33 -15.45 -0.85
C GLY A 26 -3.09 -14.21 0.02
N CYS A 27 -2.52 -13.15 -0.55
CA CYS A 27 -2.41 -11.86 0.12
C CYS A 27 -3.79 -11.22 0.23
N THR A 28 -4.10 -10.65 1.38
CA THR A 28 -5.39 -9.96 1.64
C THR A 28 -5.29 -8.46 1.50
N ARG A 29 -4.05 -7.93 1.43
CA ARG A 29 -3.77 -6.50 1.34
C ARG A 29 -2.47 -6.24 0.61
N ILE A 30 -2.40 -5.10 -0.06
CA ILE A 30 -1.17 -4.51 -0.60
C ILE A 30 -0.86 -3.24 0.16
N ALA A 31 0.44 -2.97 0.32
CA ALA A 31 0.95 -1.71 0.82
C ALA A 31 1.88 -1.10 -0.23
N LEU A 32 1.88 0.23 -0.34
CA LEU A 32 2.85 0.98 -1.14
C LEU A 32 3.19 2.30 -0.45
N THR A 33 4.23 2.96 -0.94
CA THR A 33 4.54 4.34 -0.55
C THR A 33 4.64 5.24 -1.76
N THR A 34 4.15 6.48 -1.65
CA THR A 34 4.27 7.50 -2.69
C THR A 34 4.53 8.86 -2.08
N LEU A 35 5.24 9.74 -2.79
CA LEU A 35 5.44 11.13 -2.39
C LEU A 35 4.32 12.04 -2.89
N SER A 36 4.12 13.17 -2.22
CA SER A 36 3.16 14.22 -2.60
C SER A 36 3.33 14.68 -4.06
N VAL A 37 4.56 14.67 -4.59
CA VAL A 37 4.87 15.07 -5.97
C VAL A 37 4.63 13.98 -7.02
N GLU A 38 4.54 12.71 -6.62
CA GLU A 38 4.44 11.60 -7.58
C GLU A 38 3.01 11.42 -8.08
N ALA A 39 2.04 11.24 -7.17
CA ALA A 39 0.59 11.36 -7.35
C ALA A 39 -0.16 10.47 -6.34
N PRO A 40 -0.35 10.90 -5.07
CA PRO A 40 -1.19 10.15 -4.12
C PRO A 40 -2.63 9.97 -4.64
N GLY A 41 -3.16 10.97 -5.37
CA GLY A 41 -4.49 10.89 -5.98
C GLY A 41 -4.65 9.82 -7.06
N PHE A 42 -3.56 9.40 -7.73
CA PHE A 42 -3.61 8.30 -8.70
C PHE A 42 -3.92 6.97 -8.02
N TYR A 43 -3.29 6.70 -6.88
CA TYR A 43 -3.52 5.46 -6.12
C TYR A 43 -4.87 5.47 -5.40
N GLN A 44 -5.31 6.62 -4.90
CA GLN A 44 -6.67 6.76 -4.33
C GLN A 44 -7.76 6.36 -5.34
N LYS A 45 -7.64 6.81 -6.59
CA LYS A 45 -8.56 6.42 -7.68
C LYS A 45 -8.55 4.92 -8.00
N GLN A 46 -7.47 4.21 -7.65
CA GLN A 46 -7.36 2.75 -7.80
C GLN A 46 -7.85 1.98 -6.57
N GLY A 47 -8.40 2.66 -5.57
CA GLY A 47 -8.95 2.04 -4.34
C GLY A 47 -7.92 1.84 -3.23
N TYR A 48 -6.81 2.58 -3.25
CA TYR A 48 -5.89 2.62 -2.11
C TYR A 48 -6.31 3.69 -1.09
N ASP A 49 -6.27 3.31 0.19
CA ASP A 49 -6.48 4.21 1.32
C ASP A 49 -5.14 4.64 1.92
N VAL A 50 -5.10 5.87 2.47
CA VAL A 50 -3.92 6.36 3.20
C VAL A 50 -3.90 5.74 4.59
N ALA A 51 -2.85 4.97 4.89
CA ALA A 51 -2.62 4.36 6.20
C ALA A 51 -1.77 5.25 7.12
N ALA A 52 -0.82 6.00 6.57
CA ALA A 52 0.01 6.95 7.31
C ALA A 52 0.61 8.02 6.38
N THR A 53 1.01 9.15 6.96
CA THR A 53 1.80 10.19 6.29
C THR A 53 3.00 10.57 7.14
N ILE A 54 4.12 10.87 6.49
CA ILE A 54 5.33 11.39 7.12
C ILE A 54 5.78 12.61 6.34
N ASP A 55 5.87 13.76 6.99
CA ASP A 55 6.47 14.95 6.40
C ASP A 55 7.98 14.77 6.29
N CYS A 56 8.52 15.10 5.11
CA CYS A 56 9.94 14.99 4.82
C CYS A 56 10.66 16.31 5.11
N ASP A 57 11.97 16.20 5.33
CA ASP A 57 12.90 17.34 5.40
C ASP A 57 13.77 17.36 4.12
N PRO A 58 13.93 18.50 3.41
CA PRO A 58 13.33 19.80 3.66
C PRO A 58 11.79 19.81 3.49
N PRO A 59 11.09 20.74 4.17
CA PRO A 59 9.64 20.83 4.09
C PRO A 59 9.16 21.07 2.66
N GLY A 60 8.00 20.48 2.32
CA GLY A 60 7.40 20.55 0.98
C GLY A 60 7.17 19.19 0.33
N LEU A 61 7.67 18.12 0.92
CA LEU A 61 7.40 16.75 0.51
C LEU A 61 6.72 15.99 1.66
N THR A 62 5.67 15.23 1.33
CA THR A 62 5.02 14.31 2.27
C THR A 62 5.06 12.92 1.67
N ARG A 63 5.52 11.95 2.45
CA ARG A 63 5.45 10.53 2.09
C ARG A 63 4.15 9.93 2.61
N TYR A 64 3.37 9.36 1.70
CA TYR A 64 2.16 8.63 1.97
C TYR A 64 2.46 7.13 2.02
N TYR A 65 2.00 6.46 3.05
CA TYR A 65 1.90 5.01 3.13
C TYR A 65 0.46 4.66 2.83
N MET A 66 0.25 3.87 1.78
CA MET A 66 -1.07 3.57 1.27
C MET A 66 -1.31 2.08 1.22
N THR A 67 -2.55 1.66 1.42
CA THR A 67 -2.93 0.24 1.43
C THR A 67 -4.21 0.00 0.68
N LYS A 68 -4.32 -1.16 0.03
CA LYS A 68 -5.54 -1.58 -0.68
C LYS A 68 -5.87 -3.01 -0.29
N LYS A 69 -7.14 -3.28 -0.02
CA LYS A 69 -7.65 -4.64 0.17
C LYS A 69 -7.70 -5.35 -1.19
N LEU A 70 -7.20 -6.57 -1.25
CA LEU A 70 -7.13 -7.38 -2.48
C LEU A 70 -8.39 -8.20 -2.74
#